data_AF-A0A0D2PGC6-F1
#
_entry.id   AF-A0A0D2PGC6-F1
#
_cell.length_a   1.000
_cell.length_b   1.000
_cell.length_c   1.000
_cell.angle_alpha   90.00
_cell.angle_beta   90.00
_cell.angle_gamma   90.00
#
_symmetry.space_group_name_H-M   'P 1'
#
loop_
_entity.id
_entity.type
_entity.pdbx_description
1 polymer ?
#
loop_
_entity_poly.entity_id
_entity_poly.type
_entity_poly.pdbx_seq_one_letter_code
_entity_poly.pdbx_strand_id
1 'polypeptide(L)'
;VTSPNEVQGWTNQGGQPLVWTRVDTDALNFTALLVNQVRAQISGFSPQILAALVDGTLGKVNLNPPSGGWTVGSGFRVNLVANDTQLNTILAQSPTFNI
;
A
#
# COMPACT_ATOMS: atom_id res chain seq x y z
N VAL A 1 3.01 3.62 -8.74
CA VAL A 1 3.70 3.52 -7.43
C VAL A 1 5.13 3.12 -7.70
N THR A 2 6.11 3.84 -7.14
CA THR A 2 7.54 3.63 -7.41
C THR A 2 8.27 2.94 -6.26
N SER A 3 7.76 3.06 -5.03
CA SER A 3 8.23 2.32 -3.85
C SER A 3 7.05 2.07 -2.89
N PRO A 4 6.94 0.89 -2.25
CA PRO A 4 7.91 -0.23 -2.24
C PRO A 4 7.97 -1.03 -3.55
N ASN A 5 9.01 -1.84 -3.69
CA ASN A 5 9.24 -2.74 -4.83
C ASN A 5 10.13 -3.94 -4.44
N GLU A 6 10.49 -4.78 -5.41
CA GLU A 6 11.24 -6.04 -5.18
C GLU A 6 12.64 -5.83 -4.59
N VAL A 7 13.26 -4.68 -4.84
CA VAL A 7 14.61 -4.33 -4.36
C VAL A 7 14.55 -3.51 -3.07
N GLN A 8 13.52 -2.68 -2.94
CA GLN A 8 13.28 -1.78 -1.82
C GLN A 8 11.93 -2.11 -1.18
N GLY A 9 11.93 -3.16 -0.38
CA GLY A 9 10.78 -3.56 0.44
C GLY A 9 10.59 -2.68 1.66
N TRP A 10 9.66 -3.09 2.51
CA TRP A 10 9.47 -2.49 3.82
C TRP A 10 10.15 -3.33 4.89
N THR A 11 10.28 -2.76 6.08
CA THR A 11 10.69 -3.50 7.28
C THR A 11 9.50 -3.69 8.21
N ASN A 12 9.70 -4.44 9.28
CA ASN A 12 8.70 -4.60 10.32
C ASN A 12 8.75 -3.54 11.44
N GLN A 13 9.46 -2.43 11.25
CA GLN A 13 9.70 -1.41 12.28
C GLN A 13 9.25 -0.02 11.82
N GLY A 14 8.62 0.73 12.73
CA GLY A 14 8.30 2.14 12.50
C GLY A 14 7.39 2.39 11.29
N GLY A 15 7.37 3.64 10.83
CA GLY A 15 6.63 4.01 9.62
C GLY A 15 7.38 3.61 8.35
N GLN A 16 6.63 3.21 7.33
CA GLN A 16 7.16 2.73 6.05
C GLN A 16 6.82 3.68 4.90
N PRO A 17 7.77 3.98 4.01
CA PRO A 17 7.56 4.95 2.95
C PRO A 17 6.75 4.36 1.79
N LEU A 18 5.74 5.10 1.34
CA LEU A 18 5.06 4.89 0.07
C LEU A 18 5.39 6.06 -0.85
N VAL A 19 5.81 5.78 -2.08
CA VAL A 19 6.22 6.79 -3.08
C VAL A 19 5.53 6.51 -4.41
N TRP A 20 5.05 7.57 -5.07
CA TRP A 20 4.37 7.48 -6.36
C TRP A 20 4.68 8.69 -7.25
N THR A 21 4.45 8.50 -8.55
CA THR A 21 4.41 9.58 -9.52
C THR A 21 2.94 9.77 -9.91
N ARG A 22 2.47 11.02 -9.86
CA ARG A 22 1.12 11.41 -10.28
C ARG A 22 1.20 12.11 -11.64
N VAL A 23 0.22 11.91 -12.50
CA VAL A 23 -0.03 12.77 -13.67
C VAL A 23 -1.27 13.63 -13.44
N ASP A 24 -1.41 14.74 -14.17
CA ASP A 24 -2.43 15.76 -13.85
C ASP A 24 -3.88 15.28 -13.93
N THR A 25 -4.14 14.19 -14.66
CA THR A 25 -5.46 13.55 -14.77
C THR A 25 -5.80 12.60 -13.63
N ASP A 26 -4.82 12.24 -12.78
CA ASP A 26 -5.05 11.32 -11.67
C ASP A 26 -5.86 11.98 -10.56
N ALA A 27 -6.53 11.15 -9.74
CA ALA A 27 -7.25 11.61 -8.57
C ALA A 27 -6.34 12.43 -7.63
N LEU A 28 -6.92 13.45 -6.98
CA LEU A 28 -6.21 14.29 -6.01
C LEU A 28 -5.99 13.61 -4.67
N ASN A 29 -6.74 12.55 -4.38
CA ASN A 29 -6.56 11.72 -3.20
C ASN A 29 -6.80 10.24 -3.50
N PHE A 30 -6.32 9.39 -2.59
CA PHE A 30 -6.53 7.95 -2.64
C PHE A 30 -6.49 7.34 -1.25
N THR A 31 -6.88 6.07 -1.15
CA THR A 31 -6.64 5.21 0.02
C THR A 31 -5.52 4.23 -0.28
N ALA A 32 -4.55 4.09 0.63
CA ALA A 32 -3.47 3.11 0.54
C ALA A 32 -3.91 1.80 1.21
N LEU A 33 -3.97 0.73 0.44
CA LEU A 33 -4.41 -0.60 0.87
C LEU A 33 -3.27 -1.61 0.73
N LEU A 34 -2.87 -2.23 1.84
CA LEU A 34 -1.93 -3.34 1.83
C LEU A 34 -2.66 -4.65 1.55
N VAL A 35 -2.19 -5.38 0.55
CA VAL A 35 -2.71 -6.68 0.19
C VAL A 35 -1.57 -7.70 0.10
N ASN A 36 -1.91 -8.97 0.27
CA ASN A 36 -0.99 -10.06 -0.01
C ASN A 36 -1.78 -11.22 -0.63
N GLN A 37 -1.67 -11.39 -1.94
CA GLN A 37 -2.49 -12.37 -2.67
C GLN A 37 -2.14 -13.82 -2.32
N VAL A 38 -0.86 -14.09 -2.04
CA VAL A 38 -0.39 -15.43 -1.64
C VAL A 38 -0.93 -15.77 -0.25
N ARG A 39 -0.81 -14.84 0.71
CA ARG A 39 -1.28 -15.05 2.07
C ARG A 39 -2.80 -14.97 2.22
N ALA A 40 -3.50 -14.25 1.35
CA ALA A 40 -4.96 -14.26 1.33
C ALA A 40 -5.49 -15.69 1.12
N GLN A 41 -4.84 -16.48 0.27
CA GLN A 41 -5.24 -17.86 -0.01
C GLN A 41 -4.77 -18.87 1.05
N ILE A 42 -3.58 -18.67 1.65
CA ILE A 42 -2.96 -19.67 2.53
C ILE A 42 -3.24 -19.41 4.01
N SER A 43 -3.09 -18.16 4.46
CA SER A 43 -3.16 -17.79 5.88
C SER A 43 -4.33 -16.88 6.21
N GLY A 44 -5.23 -16.61 5.26
CA GLY A 44 -6.39 -15.73 5.44
C GLY A 44 -6.01 -14.27 5.68
N PHE A 45 -4.92 -13.77 5.06
CA PHE A 45 -4.57 -12.36 5.19
C PHE A 45 -5.70 -11.47 4.62
N SER A 46 -6.33 -10.68 5.49
CA SER A 46 -7.32 -9.68 5.11
C SER A 46 -6.63 -8.38 4.68
N PRO A 47 -7.04 -7.75 3.57
CA PRO A 47 -6.55 -6.44 3.17
C PRO A 47 -6.58 -5.42 4.31
N GLN A 48 -5.53 -4.60 4.43
CA GLN A 48 -5.39 -3.61 5.51
C GLN A 48 -5.36 -2.21 4.92
N ILE A 49 -6.28 -1.34 5.34
CA ILE A 49 -6.21 0.09 5.03
C ILE A 49 -5.10 0.70 5.87
N LEU A 50 -4.07 1.25 5.23
CA LEU A 50 -2.93 1.86 5.90
C LEU A 50 -3.11 3.37 6.10
N ALA A 51 -3.75 4.03 5.14
CA ALA A 51 -4.12 5.44 5.21
C ALA A 51 -5.26 5.72 4.24
N ALA A 52 -6.23 6.54 4.65
CA ALA A 52 -7.31 7.04 3.81
C ALA A 52 -7.10 8.53 3.51
N LEU A 53 -7.70 9.02 2.43
CA LEU A 53 -7.64 10.43 2.00
C LEU A 53 -6.20 10.96 1.88
N VAL A 54 -5.27 10.11 1.43
CA VAL A 54 -3.88 10.51 1.19
C VAL A 54 -3.87 11.53 0.06
N ASP A 55 -3.25 12.70 0.29
CA ASP A 55 -3.07 13.72 -0.73
C ASP A 55 -2.13 13.21 -1.83
N GLY A 56 -2.68 12.99 -3.02
CA GLY A 56 -1.98 12.45 -4.18
C GLY A 56 -0.96 13.41 -4.79
N THR A 57 -0.97 14.68 -4.42
CA THR A 57 -0.04 15.70 -4.92
C THR A 57 1.33 15.65 -4.22
N LEU A 58 1.42 15.00 -3.06
CA LEU A 58 2.65 14.94 -2.27
C LEU A 58 3.76 14.06 -2.86
N GLY A 59 3.39 13.06 -3.69
CA GLY A 59 4.31 12.08 -4.27
C GLY A 59 4.94 11.09 -3.28
N LYS A 60 4.78 11.31 -1.97
CA LYS A 60 5.21 10.39 -0.91
C LYS A 60 4.39 10.53 0.37
N VAL A 61 4.27 9.46 1.14
CA VAL A 61 3.71 9.46 2.50
C VAL A 61 4.40 8.39 3.34
N ASN A 62 4.47 8.60 4.66
CA ASN A 62 4.93 7.58 5.60
C ASN A 62 3.71 6.88 6.22
N LEU A 63 3.64 5.57 6.11
CA LEU A 63 2.52 4.75 6.58
C LEU A 63 2.87 4.14 7.93
N ASN A 64 2.00 4.31 8.91
CA ASN A 64 2.20 3.73 10.24
C ASN A 64 1.78 2.25 10.26
N PRO A 65 2.36 1.44 11.17
CA PRO A 65 1.96 0.04 11.31
C PRO A 65 0.49 -0.06 11.71
N PRO A 66 -0.24 -1.08 11.21
CA PRO A 66 -1.52 -1.49 11.79
C PRO A 66 -1.39 -1.85 13.28
N SER A 67 -2.52 -1.97 13.99
CA SER A 67 -2.54 -2.29 15.43
C SER A 67 -1.73 -3.56 15.80
N GLY A 68 -1.72 -4.56 14.91
CA GLY A 68 -0.93 -5.78 15.08
C GLY A 68 0.54 -5.69 14.65
N GLY A 69 1.01 -4.51 14.26
CA GLY A 69 2.32 -4.32 13.64
C GLY A 69 2.37 -4.72 12.17
N TRP A 70 3.59 -4.71 11.63
CA TRP A 70 3.86 -5.17 10.27
C TRP A 70 4.05 -6.68 10.23
N THR A 71 3.28 -7.34 9.36
CA THR A 71 3.41 -8.79 9.14
C THR A 71 4.57 -9.07 8.20
N VAL A 72 5.60 -9.77 8.68
CA VAL A 72 6.77 -10.18 7.90
C VAL A 72 6.40 -11.26 6.88
N GLY A 73 6.92 -11.16 5.66
CA GLY A 73 6.75 -12.14 4.59
C GLY A 73 6.94 -11.56 3.19
N SER A 74 6.67 -12.38 2.19
CA SER A 74 6.75 -12.01 0.77
C SER A 74 5.38 -11.88 0.13
N GLY A 75 5.34 -11.28 -1.07
CA GLY A 75 4.13 -11.20 -1.90
C GLY A 75 3.19 -10.06 -1.52
N PHE A 76 3.67 -9.08 -0.75
CA PHE A 76 2.90 -7.88 -0.42
C PHE A 76 2.83 -6.93 -1.62
N ARG A 77 1.72 -6.20 -1.73
CA ARG A 77 1.54 -5.08 -2.65
C ARG A 77 0.78 -3.96 -1.94
N VAL A 78 1.09 -2.72 -2.31
CA VAL A 78 0.27 -1.56 -1.95
C VAL A 78 -0.58 -1.19 -3.16
N ASN A 79 -1.89 -1.19 -2.96
CA ASN A 79 -2.85 -0.68 -3.93
C ASN A 79 -3.25 0.73 -3.52
N LEU A 80 -3.21 1.66 -4.47
CA LEU A 80 -3.87 2.96 -4.33
C LEU A 80 -5.28 2.76 -4.87
N VAL A 81 -6.28 2.88 -4.01
CA VAL A 81 -7.69 2.68 -4.35
C VAL A 81 -8.47 3.98 -4.20
N ALA A 82 -9.64 4.05 -4.83
CA ALA A 82 -10.45 5.27 -4.87
C ALA A 82 -10.78 5.83 -3.48
N ASN A 83 -11.21 4.97 -2.55
CA ASN A 83 -11.47 5.32 -1.15
C ASN A 83 -11.56 4.06 -0.27
N ASP A 84 -11.85 4.25 1.02
CA ASP A 84 -11.95 3.20 2.04
C ASP A 84 -13.19 2.29 1.92
N THR A 85 -14.19 2.66 1.11
CA THR A 85 -15.36 1.82 0.82
C THR A 85 -15.27 1.10 -0.54
N GLN A 86 -14.45 1.61 -1.45
CA GLN A 86 -14.28 1.10 -2.82
C GLN A 86 -12.91 0.43 -3.00
N LEU A 87 -12.62 -0.57 -2.16
CA LEU A 87 -11.30 -1.23 -2.09
C LEU A 87 -10.91 -2.02 -3.36
N ASN A 88 -11.86 -2.30 -4.25
CA ASN A 88 -11.61 -3.00 -5.51
C ASN A 88 -11.33 -2.03 -6.68
N THR A 89 -11.51 -0.72 -6.49
CA THR A 89 -11.23 0.28 -7.52
C THR A 89 -9.76 0.67 -7.47
N ILE A 90 -8.93 -0.11 -8.14
CA ILE A 90 -7.48 0.10 -8.19
C ILE A 90 -7.15 1.24 -9.16
N LEU A 91 -6.56 2.31 -8.63
CA LEU A 91 -6.04 3.44 -9.41
C LEU A 91 -4.58 3.19 -9.82
N ALA A 92 -3.78 2.63 -8.91
CA ALA A 92 -2.40 2.25 -9.15
C ALA A 92 -1.96 1.17 -8.16
N GLN A 93 -0.88 0.44 -8.47
CA GLN A 93 -0.32 -0.58 -7.57
C GLN A 93 1.20 -0.53 -7.57
N SER A 94 1.81 -0.97 -6.46
CA SER A 94 3.24 -1.28 -6.41
C SER A 94 3.55 -2.62 -7.11
N PRO A 95 4.81 -2.84 -7.51
CA PRO A 95 5.36 -4.19 -7.65
C PRO A 95 5.17 -4.99 -6.35
N THR A 96 5.34 -6.31 -6.44
CA THR A 96 5.46 -7.14 -5.23
C THR A 96 6.68 -6.75 -4.42
N PHE A 97 6.61 -6.89 -3.10
CA PHE A 97 7.73 -6.65 -2.21
C PHE A 97 7.65 -7.53 -0.95
N ASN A 98 8.73 -7.51 -0.18
CA ASN A 98 8.84 -8.18 1.11
C ASN A 98 8.72 -7.16 2.26
N ILE A 99 8.18 -7.63 3.38
CA ILE A 99 8.13 -6.94 4.67
C ILE A 99 8.88 -7.79 5.69
#